data_AF-A0A2W0A0D4-F1
#
_entry.id   AF-A0A2W0A0D4-F1
#
_cell.length_a   1.000
_cell.length_b   1.000
_cell.length_c   1.000
_cell.angle_alpha   90.00
_cell.angle_beta   90.00
_cell.angle_gamma   90.00
#
_symmetry.space_group_name_H-M   'P 1'
#
loop_
_entity.id
_entity.type
_entity.pdbx_description
1 polymer ?
#
loop_
_entity_poly.entity_id
_entity_poly.type
_entity_poly.pdbx_seq_one_letter_code
_entity_poly.pdbx_strand_id
1 'polypeptide(L)'
;MVVLRRISLFMRWLRLKLSSAEVRRRIVKVMTIKLELLNWMTGILLVAAGGVEAVRGRVPEALNWIIFGSMYLVMDDYKSNPSPVTKTEWLTHISRTIFSWVGLFGALFITVYFCVKR
;
A
#
# COMPACT_ATOMS: atom_id res chain seq x y z
N MET A 1 -44.14 23.53 10.65
CA MET A 1 -43.82 23.35 9.21
C MET A 1 -42.48 23.94 8.76
N VAL A 2 -42.04 25.11 9.27
CA VAL A 2 -40.80 25.79 8.81
C VAL A 2 -39.52 24.98 9.08
N VAL A 3 -39.44 24.27 10.22
CA VAL A 3 -38.26 23.50 10.63
C VAL A 3 -38.00 22.29 9.70
N LEU A 4 -39.04 21.51 9.40
CA LEU A 4 -38.95 20.37 8.47
C LEU A 4 -38.51 20.78 7.07
N ARG A 5 -38.98 21.95 6.59
CA ARG A 5 -38.58 22.49 5.28
C ARG A 5 -37.09 22.85 5.26
N ARG A 6 -36.57 23.45 6.33
CA ARG A 6 -35.13 23.76 6.48
C ARG A 6 -34.26 22.50 6.53
N ILE A 7 -34.70 21.46 7.25
CA ILE A 7 -33.99 20.17 7.32
C ILE A 7 -33.94 19.51 5.93
N SER A 8 -35.05 19.52 5.17
CA SER A 8 -35.09 18.94 3.82
C SER A 8 -34.13 19.63 2.84
N LEU A 9 -34.03 20.97 2.91
CA LEU A 9 -33.15 21.76 2.08
C LEU A 9 -31.68 21.54 2.44
N PHE A 10 -31.37 21.43 3.73
CA PHE A 10 -30.04 21.10 4.20
C PHE A 10 -29.59 19.71 3.72
N MET A 11 -30.46 18.69 3.84
CA MET A 11 -30.18 17.33 3.34
C MET A 11 -29.96 17.29 1.83
N ARG A 12 -30.73 18.10 1.07
CA ARG A 12 -30.60 18.21 -0.39
C ARG A 12 -29.30 18.92 -0.79
N TRP A 13 -28.91 19.97 -0.07
CA TRP A 13 -27.63 20.65 -0.25
C TRP A 13 -26.45 19.74 0.10
N LEU A 14 -26.53 19.01 1.22
CA LEU A 14 -25.52 18.03 1.62
C LEU A 14 -25.36 16.93 0.57
N ARG A 15 -26.48 16.40 0.03
CA ARG A 15 -26.48 15.40 -1.04
C ARG A 15 -25.86 15.94 -2.32
N LEU A 16 -26.15 17.16 -2.72
CA LEU A 16 -25.56 17.79 -3.91
C LEU A 16 -24.06 18.06 -3.73
N LYS A 17 -23.64 18.46 -2.52
CA LYS A 17 -22.24 18.70 -2.19
C LYS A 17 -21.43 17.40 -2.12
N LEU A 18 -22.02 16.31 -1.60
CA LEU A 18 -21.42 14.96 -1.64
C LEU A 18 -21.47 14.33 -3.04
N SER A 19 -22.46 14.69 -3.86
CA SER A 19 -22.59 14.28 -5.27
C SER A 19 -21.66 15.06 -6.21
N SER A 20 -20.96 16.10 -5.71
CA SER A 20 -19.95 16.78 -6.51
C SER A 20 -18.81 15.80 -6.79
N ALA A 21 -18.52 15.60 -8.08
CA ALA A 21 -17.44 14.74 -8.55
C ALA A 21 -16.07 15.16 -7.99
N GLU A 22 -15.92 16.39 -7.50
CA GLU A 22 -14.72 16.88 -6.84
C GLU A 22 -14.59 16.39 -5.40
N VAL A 23 -15.69 16.37 -4.61
CA VAL A 23 -15.67 15.84 -3.25
C VAL A 23 -15.39 14.34 -3.27
N ARG A 24 -16.01 13.60 -4.20
CA ARG A 24 -15.71 12.18 -4.42
C ARG A 24 -14.25 11.95 -4.78
N ARG A 25 -13.69 12.74 -5.71
CA ARG A 25 -12.27 12.66 -6.11
C ARG A 25 -11.32 12.95 -4.94
N ARG A 26 -11.62 13.95 -4.10
CA ARG A 26 -10.82 14.24 -2.89
C ARG A 26 -10.86 13.09 -1.88
N ILE A 27 -12.02 12.52 -1.61
CA ILE A 27 -12.18 11.40 -0.67
C ILE A 27 -11.39 10.19 -1.17
N VAL A 28 -11.55 9.82 -2.44
CA VAL A 28 -10.81 8.70 -3.05
C VAL A 28 -9.30 8.95 -2.96
N LYS A 29 -8.82 10.15 -3.30
CA LYS A 29 -7.39 10.51 -3.20
C LYS A 29 -6.85 10.32 -1.78
N VAL A 30 -7.58 10.80 -0.76
CA VAL A 30 -7.16 10.64 0.65
C VAL A 30 -7.16 9.17 1.07
N MET A 31 -8.15 8.38 0.63
CA MET A 31 -8.19 6.95 0.92
C MET A 31 -7.03 6.18 0.26
N THR A 32 -6.73 6.48 -1.00
CA THR A 32 -5.61 5.86 -1.73
C THR A 32 -4.27 6.14 -1.03
N ILE A 33 -4.01 7.39 -0.65
CA ILE A 33 -2.77 7.76 0.06
C ILE A 33 -2.66 7.02 1.41
N LYS A 34 -3.77 6.90 2.15
CA LYS A 34 -3.77 6.18 3.43
C LYS A 34 -3.51 4.68 3.25
N LEU A 35 -4.11 4.07 2.23
CA LEU A 35 -3.88 2.66 1.90
C LEU A 35 -2.43 2.42 1.48
N GLU A 36 -1.85 3.31 0.68
CA GLU A 36 -0.45 3.22 0.28
C GLU A 36 0.50 3.32 1.47
N LEU A 37 0.27 4.26 2.38
CA LEU A 37 1.08 4.38 3.59
C LEU A 37 0.96 3.11 4.46
N LEU A 38 -0.25 2.55 4.56
CA LEU A 38 -0.50 1.32 5.30
C LEU A 38 0.26 0.14 4.68
N ASN A 39 0.14 -0.05 3.37
CA ASN A 39 0.84 -1.10 2.62
C ASN A 39 2.36 -0.95 2.76
N TRP A 40 2.87 0.28 2.64
CA TRP A 40 4.28 0.57 2.80
C TRP A 40 4.80 0.21 4.20
N MET A 41 4.06 0.61 5.24
CA MET A 41 4.39 0.25 6.63
C MET A 41 4.33 -1.26 6.86
N THR A 42 3.26 -1.91 6.39
CA THR A 42 3.09 -3.37 6.52
C THR A 42 4.22 -4.11 5.82
N GLY A 43 4.59 -3.69 4.61
CA GLY A 43 5.67 -4.30 3.86
C GLY A 43 7.02 -4.20 4.57
N ILE A 44 7.36 -3.04 5.13
CA ILE A 44 8.59 -2.87 5.94
C ILE A 44 8.59 -3.77 7.16
N LEU A 45 7.48 -3.84 7.90
CA LEU A 45 7.37 -4.69 9.09
C LEU A 45 7.53 -6.17 8.75
N LEU A 46 6.98 -6.62 7.63
CA LEU A 46 7.12 -8.00 7.17
C LEU A 46 8.56 -8.32 6.76
N VAL A 47 9.24 -7.42 6.03
CA VAL A 47 10.66 -7.59 5.70
C VAL A 47 11.51 -7.64 6.97
N ALA A 48 11.24 -6.77 7.94
CA ALA A 48 11.95 -6.77 9.23
C ALA A 48 11.70 -8.07 10.01
N ALA A 49 10.46 -8.58 10.04
CA ALA A 49 10.14 -9.87 10.63
C ALA A 49 10.90 -11.03 9.96
N GLY A 50 11.04 -10.98 8.63
CA GLY A 50 11.86 -11.92 7.89
C GLY A 50 13.34 -11.85 8.28
N GLY A 51 13.88 -10.66 8.49
CA GLY A 51 15.23 -10.46 9.04
C GLY A 51 15.41 -11.08 10.42
N VAL A 52 14.41 -10.95 11.30
CA VAL A 52 14.43 -11.58 12.64
C VAL A 52 14.44 -13.11 12.53
N GLU A 53 13.60 -13.69 11.67
CA GLU A 53 13.59 -15.15 11.46
C GLU A 53 14.89 -15.65 10.81
N ALA A 54 15.55 -14.84 9.97
CA ALA A 54 16.85 -15.18 9.41
C ALA A 54 17.92 -15.30 10.49
N VAL A 55 17.94 -14.37 11.46
CA VAL A 55 18.84 -14.42 12.63
C VAL A 55 18.56 -15.66 13.51
N ARG A 56 17.32 -16.13 13.54
CA ARG A 56 16.92 -17.37 14.23
C ARG A 56 17.24 -18.66 13.46
N GLY A 57 17.84 -18.55 12.27
CA GLY A 57 18.15 -19.70 11.41
C GLY A 57 16.95 -20.31 10.71
N ARG A 58 15.77 -19.68 10.76
CA ARG A 58 14.53 -20.14 10.11
C ARG A 58 14.43 -19.59 8.69
N VAL A 59 15.29 -20.12 7.82
CA VAL A 59 15.50 -19.61 6.45
C VAL A 59 14.22 -19.64 5.59
N PRO A 60 13.39 -20.70 5.58
CA PRO A 60 12.16 -20.72 4.79
C PRO A 60 11.14 -19.66 5.24
N GLU A 61 10.95 -19.52 6.54
CA GLU A 61 10.06 -18.54 7.16
C GLU A 61 10.55 -17.12 6.89
N ALA A 62 11.86 -16.88 7.03
CA ALA A 62 12.49 -15.61 6.71
C ALA A 62 12.23 -15.17 5.27
N LEU A 63 12.44 -16.07 4.31
CA LEU A 63 12.20 -15.81 2.89
C LEU A 63 10.72 -15.54 2.60
N ASN A 64 9.80 -16.30 3.20
CA ASN A 64 8.37 -16.05 3.05
C ASN A 64 8.00 -14.64 3.51
N TRP A 65 8.45 -14.24 4.71
CA TRP A 65 8.19 -12.90 5.24
C TRP A 65 8.78 -11.79 4.35
N ILE A 66 9.99 -11.99 3.82
CA ILE A 66 10.64 -11.04 2.90
C ILE A 66 9.89 -10.94 1.58
N ILE A 67 9.43 -12.06 1.00
CA ILE A 67 8.68 -12.08 -0.26
C ILE A 67 7.31 -11.40 -0.08
N PHE A 68 6.55 -11.75 0.97
CA PHE A 68 5.26 -11.12 1.27
C PHE A 68 5.43 -9.62 1.57
N GLY A 69 6.44 -9.25 2.35
CA GLY A 69 6.72 -7.85 2.63
C GLY A 69 7.08 -7.06 1.38
N SER A 70 7.87 -7.66 0.49
CA SER A 70 8.21 -7.09 -0.80
C SER A 70 6.96 -6.87 -1.65
N MET A 71 6.04 -7.83 -1.71
CA MET A 71 4.77 -7.71 -2.43
C MET A 71 3.96 -6.49 -1.98
N TYR A 72 3.80 -6.28 -0.66
CA TYR A 72 3.11 -5.10 -0.12
C TYR A 72 3.79 -3.78 -0.52
N LEU A 73 5.10 -3.77 -0.71
CA LEU A 73 5.87 -2.59 -1.14
C LEU A 73 5.73 -2.29 -2.63
N VAL A 74 5.28 -3.25 -3.45
CA VAL A 74 5.07 -3.08 -4.91
C VAL A 74 3.59 -3.02 -5.31
N MET A 75 2.66 -3.37 -4.42
CA MET A 75 1.25 -3.56 -4.75
C MET A 75 0.51 -2.27 -5.14
N ASP A 76 1.01 -1.10 -4.74
CA ASP A 76 0.36 0.17 -5.05
C ASP A 76 0.81 0.70 -6.42
N ASP A 77 -0.13 0.91 -7.34
CA ASP A 77 0.12 1.54 -8.64
C ASP A 77 -0.42 2.97 -8.58
N TYR A 78 0.44 3.93 -8.21
CA TYR A 78 0.07 5.34 -8.19
C TYR A 78 0.12 5.89 -9.62
N LYS A 79 -0.79 5.43 -10.47
CA LYS A 79 -1.05 6.11 -11.73
C LYS A 79 -2.05 7.23 -11.50
N SER A 80 -1.64 8.42 -11.91
CA SER A 80 -2.46 9.61 -12.17
C SER A 80 -2.79 10.54 -10.98
N ASN A 81 -1.82 11.38 -10.62
CA ASN A 81 -2.16 12.79 -10.39
C ASN A 81 -0.94 13.69 -10.67
N PRO A 82 -1.05 14.71 -11.54
CA PRO A 82 -0.02 15.73 -11.70
C PRO A 82 -0.08 16.66 -10.48
N SER A 83 0.47 16.22 -9.35
CA SER A 83 0.78 17.08 -8.20
C SER A 83 2.29 17.08 -8.02
N PRO A 84 2.90 18.17 -7.53
CA PRO A 84 4.34 18.28 -7.45
C PRO A 84 4.91 17.13 -6.64
N VAL A 85 5.92 16.46 -7.22
CA VAL A 85 6.61 15.29 -6.66
C VAL A 85 6.99 15.57 -5.21
N THR A 86 6.27 14.95 -4.29
CA THR A 86 6.60 15.03 -2.86
C THR A 86 7.72 14.06 -2.52
N LYS A 87 8.57 14.39 -1.52
CA LYS A 87 9.70 13.53 -1.08
C LYS A 87 9.27 12.07 -0.76
N THR A 88 8.04 11.89 -0.30
CA THR A 88 7.43 10.59 0.00
C THR A 88 7.24 9.73 -1.25
N GLU A 89 6.91 10.34 -2.39
CA GLU A 89 6.66 9.66 -3.67
C GLU A 89 7.96 9.13 -4.29
N TRP A 90 9.05 9.88 -4.14
CA TRP A 90 10.37 9.41 -4.55
C TRP A 90 10.84 8.22 -3.71
N LEU A 91 10.61 8.26 -2.39
CA LEU A 91 10.91 7.15 -1.49
C LEU A 91 10.10 5.90 -1.83
N THR A 92 8.79 6.03 -2.09
CA THR A 92 7.96 4.88 -2.46
C THR A 92 8.37 4.30 -3.82
N HIS A 93 8.75 5.15 -4.79
CA HIS A 93 9.24 4.68 -6.09
C HIS A 93 10.56 3.90 -5.98
N ILE A 94 11.50 4.39 -5.17
CA ILE A 94 12.76 3.69 -4.93
C ILE A 94 12.52 2.40 -4.18
N SER A 95 11.70 2.42 -3.12
CA SER A 95 11.38 1.19 -2.39
C SER A 95 10.74 0.17 -3.32
N ARG A 96 9.81 0.55 -4.18
CA ARG A 96 9.22 -0.37 -5.18
C ARG A 96 10.27 -1.03 -6.05
N THR A 97 11.22 -0.24 -6.57
CA THR A 97 12.27 -0.77 -7.44
C THR A 97 13.14 -1.77 -6.70
N ILE A 98 13.63 -1.40 -5.52
CA ILE A 98 14.49 -2.26 -4.70
C ILE A 98 13.74 -3.54 -4.30
N PHE A 99 12.53 -3.41 -3.76
CA PHE A 99 11.76 -4.54 -3.25
C PHE A 99 11.18 -5.43 -4.36
N SER A 100 11.03 -4.92 -5.59
CA SER A 100 10.74 -5.79 -6.75
C SER A 100 11.86 -6.78 -6.99
N TRP A 101 13.12 -6.33 -6.92
CA TRP A 101 14.29 -7.21 -7.04
C TRP A 101 14.41 -8.14 -5.83
N VAL A 102 14.21 -7.64 -4.62
CA VAL A 102 14.24 -8.47 -3.40
C VAL A 102 13.20 -9.59 -3.47
N GLY A 103 11.97 -9.28 -3.88
CA GLY A 103 10.90 -10.27 -4.07
C GLY A 103 11.27 -11.30 -5.15
N LEU A 104 11.78 -10.85 -6.30
CA LEU A 104 12.20 -11.74 -7.39
C LEU A 104 13.32 -12.70 -6.96
N PHE A 105 14.41 -12.16 -6.39
CA PHE A 105 15.55 -12.97 -5.95
C PHE A 105 15.19 -13.87 -4.78
N GLY A 106 14.36 -13.40 -3.84
CA GLY A 106 13.83 -14.22 -2.76
C GLY A 106 13.02 -15.41 -3.26
N ALA A 107 12.13 -15.18 -4.24
CA ALA A 107 11.32 -16.22 -4.86
C ALA A 107 12.18 -17.23 -5.65
N LEU A 108 13.20 -16.77 -6.38
CA LEU A 108 14.15 -17.67 -7.05
C LEU A 108 14.93 -18.50 -6.04
N PHE A 109 15.43 -17.87 -4.98
CA PHE A 109 16.22 -18.55 -3.95
C PHE A 109 15.40 -19.61 -3.21
N ILE A 110 14.17 -19.30 -2.79
CA ILE A 110 13.31 -20.28 -2.09
C ILE A 110 12.95 -21.45 -3.02
N THR A 111 12.74 -21.19 -4.32
CA THR A 111 12.48 -22.22 -5.32
C THR A 111 13.67 -23.16 -5.46
N VAL A 112 14.89 -22.61 -5.66
CA VAL A 112 16.12 -23.40 -5.74
C VAL A 112 16.36 -24.18 -4.45
N TYR A 113 16.17 -23.55 -3.29
CA TYR A 113 16.31 -24.18 -1.98
C TYR A 113 15.43 -25.44 -1.87
N PHE A 114 14.13 -25.34 -2.19
CA PHE A 114 13.24 -26.50 -2.13
C PHE A 114 13.48 -27.53 -3.24
N CYS A 115 13.97 -27.11 -4.42
CA CYS A 115 14.34 -28.04 -5.49
C CYS A 115 15.60 -28.86 -5.16
N VAL A 116 16.60 -28.26 -4.52
CA VAL A 116 17.86 -28.94 -4.16
C VAL A 116 17.73 -29.78 -2.90
N LYS A 117 16.88 -29.35 -1.95
CA LYS A 117 16.70 -30.04 -0.66
C LYS A 117 15.58 -31.09 -0.67
N ARG A 118 14.93 -31.31 -1.83
CA ARG A 118 14.03 -32.44 -2.08
C ARG A 118 14.84 -33.69 -2.41
#